data_AF-A0AAV6BRB6-F1
#
_entry.id   AF-A0AAV6BRB6-F1
#
_cell.length_a   1.000
_cell.length_b   1.000
_cell.length_c   1.000
_cell.angle_alpha   90.00
_cell.angle_beta   90.00
_cell.angle_gamma   90.00
#
_symmetry.space_group_name_H-M   'P 1'
#
loop_
_entity.id
_entity.type
_entity.pdbx_description
1 polymer ?
#
loop_
_entity_poly.entity_id
_entity_poly.type
_entity_poly.pdbx_seq_one_letter_code
_entity_poly.pdbx_strand_id
1 'polypeptide(L)'
;MERPIAYDKLAREDRFVRMRARDVAELKVAQGLSPFPDLSSRESMRERVHGILVGELQAMEGAGRTVCDFPDAPWEFTMDMARQVWDESRHVETYLGLLEHLGGRLGEFPETTILWRCACAEDAAARVAGVNRGLEGLACDVFNQLIHIAGKIGDPILEQSVDYVLADEITHVRMGSRWLNELTRGEPERRRKAIEFQETIDERFNLGGTRQDGQHDLVPISIAKEARKLAGFTDEEIERLIKSTQRSQVY
;
A
#
# COMPACT_ATOMS: atom_id res chain seq x y z
N MET A 1 19.25 -15.74 -9.84
CA MET A 1 18.11 -15.79 -8.90
C MET A 1 16.86 -15.44 -9.69
N GLU A 2 15.73 -16.12 -9.49
CA GLU A 2 14.51 -15.85 -10.26
C GLU A 2 13.97 -14.44 -9.98
N ARG A 3 13.76 -13.65 -11.02
CA ARG A 3 13.36 -12.25 -10.94
C ARG A 3 12.36 -11.94 -12.06
N PRO A 4 11.14 -11.47 -11.75
CA PRO A 4 10.53 -11.39 -10.41
C PRO A 4 10.19 -12.77 -9.83
N ILE A 5 10.03 -12.87 -8.49
CA ILE A 5 9.47 -14.07 -7.84
C ILE A 5 7.94 -14.08 -8.04
N ALA A 6 7.41 -15.21 -8.50
CA ALA A 6 5.97 -15.41 -8.58
C ALA A 6 5.32 -15.40 -7.19
N TYR A 7 4.13 -14.79 -7.07
CA TYR A 7 3.42 -14.59 -5.80
C TYR A 7 3.10 -15.88 -5.04
N ASP A 8 2.98 -17.01 -5.75
CA ASP A 8 2.71 -18.34 -5.21
C ASP A 8 3.96 -19.00 -4.57
N LYS A 9 5.14 -18.43 -4.84
CA LYS A 9 6.42 -18.82 -4.24
C LYS A 9 6.80 -18.01 -2.99
N LEU A 10 5.98 -17.03 -2.58
CA LEU A 10 6.16 -16.36 -1.29
C LEU A 10 6.10 -17.36 -0.15
N ALA A 11 7.00 -17.20 0.83
CA ALA A 11 7.02 -18.02 2.04
C ALA A 11 5.82 -17.65 2.90
N ARG A 12 4.89 -18.59 3.08
CA ARG A 12 3.66 -18.41 3.84
C ARG A 12 3.36 -19.67 4.63
N GLU A 13 2.86 -19.47 5.84
CA GLU A 13 2.25 -20.55 6.62
C GLU A 13 0.94 -21.01 5.98
N ASP A 14 0.54 -22.26 6.24
CA ASP A 14 -0.69 -22.86 5.71
C ASP A 14 -1.98 -22.09 6.08
N ARG A 15 -1.92 -21.27 7.14
CA ARG A 15 -3.04 -20.42 7.56
C ARG A 15 -3.34 -19.27 6.59
N PHE A 16 -2.42 -18.92 5.70
CA PHE A 16 -2.62 -17.85 4.71
C PHE A 16 -3.21 -18.42 3.42
N VAL A 17 -4.46 -18.06 3.14
CA VAL A 17 -5.11 -18.37 1.87
C VAL A 17 -4.90 -17.22 0.90
N ARG A 18 -4.00 -17.39 -0.06
CA ARG A 18 -3.73 -16.39 -1.11
C ARG A 18 -4.81 -16.42 -2.18
N MET A 19 -5.36 -15.26 -2.52
CA MET A 19 -6.45 -15.14 -3.49
C MET A 19 -6.35 -13.84 -4.28
N ARG A 20 -6.93 -13.79 -5.50
CA ARG A 20 -7.06 -12.50 -6.21
C ARG A 20 -8.23 -11.72 -5.62
N ALA A 21 -8.11 -10.40 -5.57
CA ALA A 21 -9.15 -9.52 -5.00
C ALA A 21 -10.53 -9.74 -5.66
N ARG A 22 -10.58 -9.97 -6.97
CA ARG A 22 -11.84 -10.28 -7.69
C ARG A 22 -12.49 -11.58 -7.20
N ASP A 23 -11.69 -12.62 -6.95
CA ASP A 23 -12.19 -13.94 -6.55
C ASP A 23 -12.71 -13.85 -5.09
N VAL A 24 -12.06 -13.03 -4.24
CA VAL A 24 -12.55 -12.69 -2.89
C VAL A 24 -13.91 -11.99 -2.97
N ALA A 25 -14.06 -10.99 -3.85
CA ALA A 25 -15.31 -10.26 -4.03
C ALA A 25 -16.45 -11.16 -4.52
N GLU A 26 -16.20 -12.02 -5.51
CA GLU A 26 -17.16 -13.00 -6.01
C GLU A 26 -17.61 -13.98 -4.92
N LEU A 27 -16.67 -14.49 -4.10
CA LEU A 27 -16.98 -15.39 -3.00
C LEU A 27 -17.80 -14.73 -1.90
N LYS A 28 -17.52 -13.46 -1.56
CA LYS A 28 -18.33 -12.72 -0.59
C LYS A 28 -19.79 -12.62 -1.05
N VAL A 29 -20.02 -12.26 -2.31
CA VAL A 29 -21.36 -12.19 -2.89
C VAL A 29 -22.02 -13.58 -2.89
N ALA A 30 -21.29 -14.63 -3.27
CA ALA A 30 -21.78 -16.01 -3.25
C ALA A 30 -22.16 -16.51 -1.84
N GLN A 31 -21.50 -15.98 -0.79
CA GLN A 31 -21.81 -16.26 0.62
C GLN A 31 -22.94 -15.38 1.18
N GLY A 32 -23.52 -14.49 0.38
CA GLY A 32 -24.59 -13.59 0.82
C GLY A 32 -24.10 -12.41 1.65
N LEU A 33 -22.79 -12.13 1.68
CA LEU A 33 -22.23 -10.95 2.33
C LEU A 33 -22.52 -9.70 1.49
N SER A 34 -22.73 -8.56 2.16
CA SER A 34 -22.97 -7.30 1.46
C SER A 34 -21.75 -6.91 0.63
N PRO A 35 -21.91 -6.53 -0.65
CA PRO A 35 -20.82 -5.96 -1.44
C PRO A 35 -20.38 -4.58 -0.91
N PHE A 36 -21.23 -3.92 -0.13
CA PHE A 36 -20.97 -2.64 0.53
C PHE A 36 -21.21 -2.80 2.04
N PRO A 37 -20.26 -3.39 2.79
CA PRO A 37 -20.42 -3.54 4.23
C PRO A 37 -20.31 -2.18 4.93
N ASP A 38 -20.94 -2.06 6.10
CA ASP A 38 -20.72 -0.92 6.98
C ASP A 38 -19.25 -0.90 7.40
N LEU A 39 -18.53 0.12 6.95
CA LEU A 39 -17.09 0.28 7.16
C LEU A 39 -16.74 0.47 8.64
N SER A 40 -17.70 0.90 9.47
CA SER A 40 -17.51 1.10 10.91
C SER A 40 -17.82 -0.14 11.74
N SER A 41 -18.38 -1.19 11.13
CA SER A 41 -18.67 -2.44 11.84
C SER A 41 -17.37 -3.13 12.28
N ARG A 42 -17.43 -3.82 13.43
CA ARG A 42 -16.26 -4.53 13.99
C ARG A 42 -15.71 -5.60 13.04
N GLU A 43 -16.57 -6.22 12.24
CA GLU A 43 -16.14 -7.20 11.22
C GLU A 43 -15.38 -6.53 10.08
N SER A 44 -15.91 -5.45 9.50
CA SER A 44 -15.21 -4.67 8.47
C SER A 44 -13.87 -4.12 8.95
N MET A 45 -13.79 -3.72 10.22
CA MET A 45 -12.56 -3.23 10.82
C MET A 45 -11.52 -4.35 10.97
N ARG A 46 -11.93 -5.54 11.43
CA ARG A 46 -11.04 -6.71 11.48
C ARG A 46 -10.53 -7.10 10.10
N GLU A 47 -11.41 -7.13 9.10
CA GLU A 47 -11.03 -7.44 7.73
C GLU A 47 -10.03 -6.41 7.17
N ARG A 48 -10.30 -5.12 7.38
CA ARG A 48 -9.42 -4.04 6.92
C ARG A 48 -8.05 -4.10 7.59
N VAL A 49 -8.01 -4.26 8.92
CA VAL A 49 -6.77 -4.38 9.69
C VAL A 49 -5.99 -5.63 9.28
N HIS A 50 -6.65 -6.75 9.01
CA HIS A 50 -6.00 -7.95 8.45
C HIS A 50 -5.46 -7.70 7.04
N GLY A 51 -6.23 -7.02 6.19
CA GLY A 51 -5.79 -6.66 4.84
C GLY A 51 -4.55 -5.76 4.85
N ILE A 52 -4.48 -4.80 5.78
CA ILE A 52 -3.32 -3.94 5.96
C ILE A 52 -2.14 -4.73 6.52
N LEU A 53 -2.35 -5.58 7.54
CA LEU A 53 -1.31 -6.47 8.07
C LEU A 53 -0.60 -7.28 6.97
N VAL A 54 -1.39 -7.85 6.06
CA VAL A 54 -0.87 -8.59 4.90
C VAL A 54 -0.17 -7.65 3.91
N GLY A 55 -0.63 -6.41 3.83
CA GLY A 55 0.01 -5.34 3.09
C GLY A 55 1.43 -5.07 3.58
N GLU A 56 1.60 -4.85 4.89
CA GLU A 56 2.90 -4.59 5.52
C GLU A 56 3.83 -5.79 5.38
N LEU A 57 3.30 -7.02 5.46
CA LEU A 57 4.09 -8.23 5.18
C LEU A 57 4.65 -8.20 3.74
N GLN A 58 3.83 -7.83 2.75
CA GLN A 58 4.28 -7.74 1.36
C GLN A 58 5.21 -6.55 1.11
N ALA A 59 5.04 -5.43 1.82
CA ALA A 59 5.94 -4.27 1.75
C ALA A 59 7.32 -4.61 2.34
N MET A 60 7.36 -5.23 3.53
CA MET A 60 8.57 -5.75 4.16
C MET A 60 9.33 -6.69 3.23
N GLU A 61 8.64 -7.68 2.64
CA GLU A 61 9.24 -8.62 1.70
C GLU A 61 9.70 -7.93 0.41
N GLY A 62 8.95 -6.94 -0.07
CA GLY A 62 9.27 -6.16 -1.27
C GLY A 62 10.54 -5.34 -1.08
N ALA A 63 10.68 -4.66 0.04
CA ALA A 63 11.89 -3.91 0.41
C ALA A 63 13.10 -4.87 0.56
N GLY A 64 12.92 -5.99 1.25
CA GLY A 64 13.96 -7.01 1.40
C GLY A 64 14.37 -7.61 0.07
N ARG A 65 13.41 -7.87 -0.82
CA ARG A 65 13.71 -8.36 -2.16
C ARG A 65 14.44 -7.33 -3.01
N THR A 66 14.16 -6.05 -2.80
CA THR A 66 14.84 -4.95 -3.49
C THR A 66 16.32 -4.90 -3.14
N VAL A 67 16.69 -5.16 -1.89
CA VAL A 67 18.11 -5.34 -1.49
C VAL A 67 18.79 -6.45 -2.30
N CYS A 68 18.12 -7.59 -2.50
CA CYS A 68 18.68 -8.72 -3.25
C CYS A 68 18.70 -8.52 -4.77
N ASP A 69 17.71 -7.81 -5.32
CA ASP A 69 17.51 -7.67 -6.77
C ASP A 69 18.43 -6.67 -7.44
N PHE A 70 18.95 -5.72 -6.68
CA PHE A 70 19.73 -4.60 -7.17
C PHE A 70 21.06 -4.48 -6.43
N PRO A 71 21.94 -5.51 -6.49
CA PRO A 71 23.22 -5.47 -5.81
C PRO A 71 24.16 -4.38 -6.36
N ASP A 72 23.92 -3.91 -7.59
CA ASP A 72 24.70 -2.87 -8.25
C ASP A 72 24.18 -1.43 -7.97
N ALA A 73 23.08 -1.29 -7.21
CA ALA A 73 22.61 0.03 -6.79
C ALA A 73 23.58 0.66 -5.77
N PRO A 74 23.56 2.00 -5.60
CA PRO A 74 24.38 2.67 -4.59
C PRO A 74 24.19 2.06 -3.20
N TRP A 75 25.24 1.98 -2.38
CA TRP A 75 25.17 1.37 -1.06
C TRP A 75 24.09 2.00 -0.16
N GLU A 76 23.90 3.32 -0.26
CA GLU A 76 22.88 4.05 0.47
C GLU A 76 21.46 3.56 0.10
N PHE A 77 21.24 3.11 -1.15
CA PHE A 77 19.97 2.54 -1.58
C PHE A 77 19.69 1.24 -0.84
N THR A 78 20.69 0.35 -0.79
CA THR A 78 20.60 -0.89 -0.03
C THR A 78 20.30 -0.64 1.45
N MET A 79 21.00 0.32 2.05
CA MET A 79 20.79 0.66 3.46
C MET A 79 19.38 1.21 3.72
N ASP A 80 18.87 2.04 2.82
CA ASP A 80 17.53 2.61 2.94
C ASP A 80 16.42 1.56 2.74
N MET A 81 16.59 0.64 1.79
CA MET A 81 15.67 -0.50 1.64
C MET A 81 15.71 -1.41 2.88
N ALA A 82 16.89 -1.62 3.47
CA ALA A 82 17.03 -2.40 4.70
C ALA A 82 16.39 -1.70 5.92
N ARG A 83 16.42 -0.36 5.98
CA ARG A 83 15.67 0.41 6.98
C ARG A 83 14.17 0.24 6.80
N GLN A 84 13.68 0.35 5.57
CA GLN A 84 12.26 0.09 5.31
C GLN A 84 11.87 -1.33 5.75
N VAL A 85 12.66 -2.38 5.45
CA VAL A 85 12.38 -3.73 5.98
C VAL A 85 12.18 -3.75 7.50
N TRP A 86 13.01 -3.01 8.23
CA TRP A 86 12.86 -2.90 9.67
C TRP A 86 11.58 -2.15 10.07
N ASP A 87 11.27 -1.05 9.40
CA ASP A 87 10.08 -0.24 9.66
C ASP A 87 8.79 -1.06 9.41
N GLU A 88 8.70 -1.72 8.25
CA GLU A 88 7.60 -2.60 7.90
C GLU A 88 7.46 -3.78 8.86
N SER A 89 8.56 -4.31 9.40
CA SER A 89 8.49 -5.39 10.40
C SER A 89 7.81 -4.92 11.69
N ARG A 90 8.05 -3.66 12.12
CA ARG A 90 7.37 -3.04 13.25
C ARG A 90 5.90 -2.78 12.93
N HIS A 91 5.58 -2.44 11.69
CA HIS A 91 4.20 -2.23 11.25
C HIS A 91 3.42 -3.55 11.25
N VAL A 92 4.03 -4.65 10.79
CA VAL A 92 3.47 -6.01 10.91
C VAL A 92 3.14 -6.34 12.37
N GLU A 93 4.07 -6.11 13.30
CA GLU A 93 3.82 -6.32 14.73
C GLU A 93 2.68 -5.44 15.27
N THR A 94 2.63 -4.18 14.84
CA THR A 94 1.58 -3.23 15.21
C THR A 94 0.21 -3.71 14.74
N TYR A 95 0.08 -4.12 13.47
CA TYR A 95 -1.18 -4.60 12.93
C TYR A 95 -1.57 -5.99 13.44
N LEU A 96 -0.62 -6.84 13.85
CA LEU A 96 -0.92 -8.06 14.60
C LEU A 96 -1.59 -7.72 15.94
N GLY A 97 -1.03 -6.78 16.70
CA GLY A 97 -1.61 -6.31 17.96
C GLY A 97 -2.99 -5.67 17.76
N LEU A 98 -3.17 -4.86 16.72
CA LEU A 98 -4.47 -4.29 16.37
C LEU A 98 -5.50 -5.34 15.96
N LEU A 99 -5.08 -6.37 15.22
CA LEU A 99 -5.96 -7.48 14.84
C LEU A 99 -6.45 -8.23 16.09
N GLU A 100 -5.56 -8.50 17.04
CA GLU A 100 -5.91 -9.11 18.33
C GLU A 100 -6.83 -8.22 19.16
N HIS A 101 -6.56 -6.91 19.25
CA HIS A 101 -7.40 -5.91 19.93
C HIS A 101 -8.85 -5.91 19.40
N LEU A 102 -9.01 -6.07 18.08
CA LEU A 102 -10.32 -6.16 17.46
C LEU A 102 -11.00 -7.53 17.64
N GLY A 103 -10.28 -8.53 18.18
CA GLY A 103 -10.74 -9.91 18.36
C GLY A 103 -10.62 -10.76 17.10
N GLY A 104 -9.74 -10.38 16.18
CA GLY A 104 -9.40 -11.15 14.99
C GLY A 104 -8.22 -12.09 15.21
N ARG A 105 -7.86 -12.83 14.17
CA ARG A 105 -6.69 -13.72 14.18
C ARG A 105 -5.95 -13.74 12.84
N LEU A 106 -4.65 -14.05 12.89
CA LEU A 106 -3.84 -14.22 11.68
C LEU A 106 -4.43 -15.31 10.77
N GLY A 107 -4.55 -14.99 9.48
CA GLY A 107 -5.17 -15.89 8.49
C GLY A 107 -6.70 -15.98 8.54
N GLU A 108 -7.38 -15.10 9.29
CA GLU A 108 -8.86 -15.08 9.31
C GLU A 108 -9.47 -14.72 7.96
N PHE A 109 -8.81 -13.84 7.19
CA PHE A 109 -9.25 -13.43 5.86
C PHE A 109 -8.22 -13.83 4.78
N PRO A 110 -8.62 -13.92 3.50
CA PRO A 110 -7.70 -14.21 2.42
C PRO A 110 -6.65 -13.12 2.21
N GLU A 111 -5.40 -13.51 1.95
CA GLU A 111 -4.33 -12.60 1.53
C GLU A 111 -4.53 -12.23 0.04
N THR A 112 -4.76 -10.94 -0.22
CA THR A 112 -4.70 -10.42 -1.59
C THR A 112 -3.24 -10.17 -1.98
N THR A 113 -2.81 -10.72 -3.12
CA THR A 113 -1.40 -10.66 -3.56
C THR A 113 -1.11 -9.49 -4.51
N ILE A 114 -1.96 -8.46 -4.45
CA ILE A 114 -1.93 -7.35 -5.42
C ILE A 114 -0.71 -6.47 -5.24
N LEU A 115 -0.29 -6.19 -3.99
CA LEU A 115 0.91 -5.38 -3.72
C LEU A 115 2.15 -6.07 -4.27
N TRP A 116 2.36 -7.35 -3.95
CA TRP A 116 3.50 -8.12 -4.43
C TRP A 116 3.59 -8.13 -5.96
N ARG A 117 2.46 -8.38 -6.64
CA ARG A 117 2.40 -8.37 -8.11
C ARG A 117 2.72 -7.01 -8.71
N CYS A 118 2.42 -5.92 -8.00
CA CYS A 118 2.70 -4.56 -8.42
C CYS A 118 4.13 -4.11 -8.06
N ALA A 119 4.73 -4.69 -7.03
CA ALA A 119 6.12 -4.44 -6.62
C ALA A 119 7.18 -5.08 -7.54
N CYS A 120 6.76 -6.02 -8.39
CA CYS A 120 7.64 -6.76 -9.29
C CYS A 120 8.06 -5.94 -10.53
N ALA A 121 9.14 -5.15 -10.41
CA ALA A 121 9.77 -4.45 -11.54
C ALA A 121 11.23 -4.91 -11.79
N GLU A 122 11.64 -4.97 -13.05
CA GLU A 122 13.02 -5.31 -13.45
C GLU A 122 14.00 -4.12 -13.37
N ASP A 123 13.49 -2.90 -13.21
CA ASP A 123 14.31 -1.71 -13.01
C ASP A 123 14.11 -1.14 -11.59
N ALA A 124 15.20 -0.68 -10.97
CA ALA A 124 15.18 -0.16 -9.60
C ALA A 124 14.36 1.13 -9.50
N ALA A 125 14.47 2.01 -10.49
CA ALA A 125 13.73 3.27 -10.51
C ALA A 125 12.23 3.00 -10.71
N ALA A 126 11.87 2.08 -11.61
CA ALA A 126 10.49 1.63 -11.76
C ALA A 126 9.96 1.00 -10.46
N ARG A 127 10.76 0.20 -9.75
CA ARG A 127 10.32 -0.41 -8.49
C ARG A 127 10.02 0.64 -7.42
N VAL A 128 10.91 1.59 -7.16
CA VAL A 128 10.64 2.62 -6.14
C VAL A 128 9.55 3.61 -6.57
N ALA A 129 9.37 3.83 -7.87
CA ALA A 129 8.25 4.61 -8.35
C ALA A 129 6.92 3.88 -8.10
N GLY A 130 6.83 2.59 -8.43
CA GLY A 130 5.61 1.80 -8.20
C GLY A 130 5.32 1.53 -6.73
N VAL A 131 6.31 1.09 -5.96
CA VAL A 131 6.16 0.71 -4.55
C VAL A 131 6.18 1.95 -3.67
N ASN A 132 7.35 2.57 -3.49
CA ASN A 132 7.52 3.65 -2.53
C ASN A 132 6.66 4.88 -2.83
N ARG A 133 6.48 5.26 -4.10
CA ARG A 133 5.62 6.41 -4.43
C ARG A 133 4.16 6.02 -4.64
N GLY A 134 3.90 4.93 -5.36
CA GLY A 134 2.55 4.46 -5.65
C GLY A 134 1.88 3.80 -4.45
N LEU A 135 2.39 2.64 -4.03
CA LEU A 135 1.82 1.82 -2.95
C LEU A 135 1.86 2.51 -1.58
N GLU A 136 3.01 3.04 -1.14
CA GLU A 136 3.06 3.71 0.18
C GLU A 136 2.29 5.02 0.17
N GLY A 137 2.23 5.68 -1.00
CA GLY A 137 1.32 6.81 -1.19
C GLY A 137 -0.14 6.40 -0.97
N LEU A 138 -0.56 5.25 -1.50
CA LEU A 138 -1.90 4.70 -1.26
C LEU A 138 -2.08 4.35 0.23
N ALA A 139 -1.07 3.78 0.88
CA ALA A 139 -1.10 3.51 2.32
C ALA A 139 -1.42 4.79 3.11
N CYS A 140 -0.80 5.92 2.76
CA CYS A 140 -1.15 7.23 3.35
C CYS A 140 -2.65 7.57 3.22
N ASP A 141 -3.26 7.33 2.06
CA ASP A 141 -4.69 7.59 1.84
C ASP A 141 -5.57 6.68 2.71
N VAL A 142 -5.23 5.38 2.78
CA VAL A 142 -5.95 4.38 3.57
C VAL A 142 -5.82 4.65 5.07
N PHE A 143 -4.63 4.99 5.54
CA PHE A 143 -4.35 5.21 6.96
C PHE A 143 -5.00 6.50 7.46
N ASN A 144 -4.96 7.59 6.67
CA ASN A 144 -5.71 8.81 7.02
C ASN A 144 -7.21 8.52 7.17
N GLN A 145 -7.81 7.73 6.26
CA GLN A 145 -9.21 7.35 6.36
C GLN A 145 -9.47 6.47 7.60
N LEU A 146 -8.55 5.55 7.92
CA LEU A 146 -8.69 4.64 9.06
C LEU A 146 -8.57 5.37 10.40
N ILE A 147 -7.64 6.32 10.53
CA ILE A 147 -7.50 7.21 11.69
C ILE A 147 -8.81 7.97 11.92
N HIS A 148 -9.39 8.54 10.85
CA HIS A 148 -10.67 9.25 10.94
C HIS A 148 -11.82 8.34 11.40
N ILE A 149 -11.91 7.11 10.86
CA ILE A 149 -12.91 6.13 11.29
C ILE A 149 -12.71 5.75 12.76
N ALA A 150 -11.46 5.52 13.19
CA ALA A 150 -11.10 5.17 14.57
C ALA A 150 -11.53 6.27 15.56
N GLY A 151 -11.27 7.53 15.24
CA GLY A 151 -11.73 8.67 16.05
C GLY A 151 -13.26 8.74 16.15
N LYS A 152 -13.99 8.45 15.07
CA LYS A 152 -15.46 8.43 15.08
C LYS A 152 -16.07 7.33 15.94
N ILE A 153 -15.46 6.15 15.92
CA ILE A 153 -15.94 5.01 16.74
C ILE A 153 -15.40 5.06 18.17
N GLY A 154 -14.53 6.03 18.49
CA GLY A 154 -13.94 6.20 19.82
C GLY A 154 -12.95 5.11 20.18
N ASP A 155 -12.15 4.63 19.22
CA ASP A 155 -11.09 3.63 19.43
C ASP A 155 -9.70 4.31 19.39
N PRO A 156 -9.20 4.81 20.54
CA PRO A 156 -7.92 5.52 20.58
C PRO A 156 -6.71 4.60 20.34
N ILE A 157 -6.85 3.30 20.59
CA ILE A 157 -5.76 2.34 20.36
C ILE A 157 -5.52 2.20 18.86
N LEU A 158 -6.62 2.01 18.11
CA LEU A 158 -6.54 1.95 16.66
C LEU A 158 -6.06 3.28 16.06
N GLU A 159 -6.62 4.40 16.51
CA GLU A 159 -6.27 5.74 16.01
C GLU A 159 -4.76 6.01 16.15
N GLN A 160 -4.23 5.88 17.38
CA GLN A 160 -2.82 6.19 17.66
C GLN A 160 -1.85 5.23 16.99
N SER A 161 -2.21 3.94 16.90
CA SER A 161 -1.33 2.94 16.28
C SER A 161 -1.23 3.17 14.77
N VAL A 162 -2.33 3.53 14.10
CA VAL A 162 -2.32 3.81 12.66
C VAL A 162 -1.66 5.16 12.35
N ASP A 163 -1.84 6.17 13.20
CA ASP A 163 -1.13 7.46 13.09
C ASP A 163 0.40 7.29 13.22
N TYR A 164 0.85 6.42 14.13
CA TYR A 164 2.26 6.05 14.26
C TYR A 164 2.82 5.44 12.97
N VAL A 165 2.10 4.49 12.36
CA VAL A 165 2.52 3.88 11.10
C VAL A 165 2.52 4.90 9.95
N LEU A 166 1.49 5.75 9.86
CA LEU A 166 1.40 6.80 8.84
C LEU A 166 2.62 7.74 8.85
N ALA A 167 3.18 8.04 10.01
CA ALA A 167 4.38 8.87 10.12
C ALA A 167 5.59 8.23 9.41
N ASP A 168 5.76 6.91 9.53
CA ASP A 168 6.82 6.16 8.85
C ASP A 168 6.54 6.13 7.33
N GLU A 169 5.29 5.90 6.90
CA GLU A 169 4.95 5.85 5.47
C GLU A 169 5.26 7.15 4.71
N ILE A 170 5.04 8.30 5.35
CA ILE A 170 5.42 9.59 4.77
C ILE A 170 6.92 9.61 4.46
N THR A 171 7.76 9.00 5.31
CA THR A 171 9.20 8.91 5.07
C THR A 171 9.57 7.92 3.97
N HIS A 172 8.88 6.77 3.88
CA HIS A 172 9.07 5.79 2.81
C HIS A 172 8.79 6.39 1.42
N VAL A 173 7.73 7.18 1.32
CA VAL A 173 7.37 7.89 0.08
C VAL A 173 8.41 8.95 -0.29
N ARG A 174 8.91 9.73 0.68
CA ARG A 174 10.00 10.71 0.44
C ARG A 174 11.26 10.03 -0.06
N MET A 175 11.60 8.90 0.56
CA MET A 175 12.72 8.06 0.17
C MET A 175 12.55 7.58 -1.28
N GLY A 176 11.36 7.10 -1.65
CA GLY A 176 11.03 6.71 -3.03
C GLY A 176 11.23 7.83 -4.04
N SER A 177 10.76 9.05 -3.70
CA SER A 177 10.94 10.24 -4.54
C SER A 177 12.40 10.62 -4.74
N ARG A 178 13.21 10.56 -3.67
CA ARG A 178 14.65 10.78 -3.76
C ARG A 178 15.30 9.73 -4.66
N TRP A 179 15.04 8.44 -4.43
CA TRP A 179 15.68 7.37 -5.20
C TRP A 179 15.25 7.33 -6.66
N LEU A 180 14.00 7.65 -6.97
CA LEU A 180 13.57 7.85 -8.35
C LEU A 180 14.41 8.92 -9.05
N ASN A 181 14.71 10.04 -8.38
CA ASN A 181 15.55 11.10 -8.94
C ASN A 181 17.02 10.67 -9.07
N GLU A 182 17.58 10.04 -8.04
CA GLU A 182 18.98 9.58 -8.02
C GLU A 182 19.24 8.51 -9.08
N LEU A 183 18.40 7.46 -9.13
CA LEU A 183 18.56 6.33 -10.04
C LEU A 183 18.34 6.71 -11.51
N THR A 184 17.68 7.84 -11.78
CA THR A 184 17.39 8.29 -13.15
C THR A 184 18.14 9.56 -13.53
N ARG A 185 19.12 9.98 -12.72
CA ARG A 185 19.89 11.20 -12.94
C ARG A 185 20.62 11.12 -14.29
N GLY A 186 20.33 12.08 -15.17
CA GLY A 186 20.91 12.12 -16.53
C GLY A 186 20.25 11.15 -17.51
N GLU A 187 19.23 10.40 -17.11
CA GLU A 187 18.54 9.39 -17.91
C GLU A 187 17.03 9.69 -18.02
N PRO A 188 16.62 10.75 -18.77
CA PRO A 188 15.22 11.19 -18.83
C PRO A 188 14.25 10.12 -19.36
N GLU A 189 14.71 9.26 -20.30
CA GLU A 189 13.91 8.15 -20.82
C GLU A 189 13.64 7.07 -19.77
N ARG A 190 14.65 6.75 -18.94
CA ARG A 190 14.49 5.81 -17.83
C ARG A 190 13.54 6.37 -16.78
N ARG A 191 13.66 7.66 -16.48
CA ARG A 191 12.71 8.38 -15.61
C ARG A 191 11.29 8.30 -16.14
N ARG A 192 11.07 8.57 -17.44
CA ARG A 192 9.74 8.51 -18.04
C ARG A 192 9.12 7.12 -17.86
N LYS A 193 9.86 6.05 -18.17
CA LYS A 193 9.39 4.66 -18.00
C LYS A 193 9.05 4.32 -16.55
N ALA A 194 9.83 4.80 -15.58
CA ALA A 194 9.55 4.59 -14.17
C ALA A 194 8.26 5.30 -13.72
N ILE A 195 8.01 6.51 -14.22
CA ILE A 195 6.77 7.26 -13.96
C ILE A 195 5.58 6.56 -14.65
N GLU A 196 5.71 6.16 -15.91
CA GLU A 196 4.68 5.39 -16.64
C GLU A 196 4.33 4.11 -15.85
N PHE A 197 5.34 3.40 -15.31
CA PHE A 197 5.09 2.24 -14.46
C PHE A 197 4.31 2.60 -13.20
N GLN A 198 4.68 3.66 -12.49
CA GLN A 198 3.94 4.16 -11.33
C GLN A 198 2.47 4.46 -11.69
N GLU A 199 2.22 5.11 -12.83
CA GLU A 199 0.86 5.42 -13.29
C GLU A 199 0.02 4.14 -13.46
N THR A 200 0.60 3.06 -13.99
CA THR A 200 -0.09 1.76 -14.07
C THR A 200 -0.41 1.15 -12.70
N ILE A 201 0.41 1.45 -11.68
CA ILE A 201 0.14 1.04 -10.30
C ILE A 201 -1.00 1.88 -9.74
N ASP A 202 -0.93 3.21 -9.85
CA ASP A 202 -1.97 4.13 -9.39
C ASP A 202 -3.35 3.79 -9.99
N GLU A 203 -3.41 3.41 -11.27
CA GLU A 203 -4.63 2.94 -11.93
C GLU A 203 -5.20 1.65 -11.31
N ARG A 204 -4.35 0.65 -11.07
CA ARG A 204 -4.77 -0.62 -10.44
C ARG A 204 -5.28 -0.42 -9.02
N PHE A 205 -4.73 0.55 -8.31
CA PHE A 205 -5.10 0.92 -6.95
C PHE A 205 -6.10 2.08 -6.88
N ASN A 206 -6.79 2.39 -7.98
CA ASN A 206 -8.02 3.19 -7.90
C ASN A 206 -9.16 2.42 -7.21
N LEU A 207 -8.99 1.12 -6.94
CA LEU A 207 -9.93 0.27 -6.20
C LEU A 207 -11.36 0.33 -6.76
N GLY A 208 -11.49 0.35 -8.09
CA GLY A 208 -12.80 0.46 -8.75
C GLY A 208 -13.49 1.82 -8.53
N GLY A 209 -12.72 2.87 -8.26
CA GLY A 209 -13.22 4.23 -8.04
C GLY A 209 -13.58 4.53 -6.58
N THR A 210 -13.28 3.66 -5.61
CA THR A 210 -13.53 3.96 -4.18
C THR A 210 -12.59 5.02 -3.63
N ARG A 211 -11.45 5.26 -4.30
CA ARG A 211 -10.45 6.26 -3.94
C ARG A 211 -10.71 7.56 -4.69
N GLN A 212 -11.02 8.64 -3.98
CA GLN A 212 -11.51 9.88 -4.58
C GLN A 212 -10.97 11.12 -3.86
N ASP A 213 -10.96 12.26 -4.54
CA ASP A 213 -10.81 13.55 -3.86
C ASP A 213 -12.12 13.93 -3.16
N GLY A 214 -12.04 14.24 -1.88
CA GLY A 214 -13.23 14.56 -1.07
C GLY A 214 -12.94 14.50 0.42
N GLN A 215 -13.87 15.00 1.23
CA GLN A 215 -13.76 14.87 2.70
C GLN A 215 -13.96 13.42 3.12
N HIS A 216 -13.29 12.96 4.19
CA HIS A 216 -13.37 11.59 4.71
C HIS A 216 -14.80 11.09 4.98
N ASP A 217 -15.74 12.00 5.19
CA ASP A 217 -17.16 11.71 5.43
C ASP A 217 -17.98 11.46 4.17
N LEU A 218 -17.45 11.87 3.01
CA LEU A 218 -18.17 11.89 1.74
C LEU A 218 -17.66 10.83 0.77
N VAL A 219 -16.47 10.28 1.00
CA VAL A 219 -15.83 9.31 0.11
C VAL A 219 -15.31 8.10 0.88
N PRO A 220 -15.29 6.88 0.29
CA PRO A 220 -14.82 5.68 0.98
C PRO A 220 -13.34 5.74 1.38
N ILE A 221 -12.50 6.29 0.49
CA ILE A 221 -11.07 6.55 0.74
C ILE A 221 -10.74 7.92 0.14
N SER A 222 -10.46 8.88 1.00
CA SER A 222 -10.02 10.21 0.57
C SER A 222 -8.55 10.20 0.18
N ILE A 223 -8.23 10.88 -0.93
CA ILE A 223 -6.83 11.18 -1.27
C ILE A 223 -6.27 12.14 -0.21
N ALA A 224 -5.30 11.67 0.56
CA ALA A 224 -4.68 12.41 1.67
C ALA A 224 -3.69 13.45 1.15
N LYS A 225 -4.20 14.55 0.60
CA LYS A 225 -3.42 15.62 -0.05
C LYS A 225 -2.30 16.15 0.86
N GLU A 226 -2.58 16.41 2.12
CA GLU A 226 -1.58 16.93 3.06
C GLU A 226 -0.49 15.91 3.37
N ALA A 227 -0.83 14.65 3.62
CA ALA A 227 0.15 13.59 3.82
C ALA A 227 1.04 13.41 2.58
N ARG A 228 0.45 13.45 1.37
CA ARG A 228 1.20 13.37 0.11
C ARG A 228 2.15 14.55 -0.09
N LYS A 229 1.74 15.77 0.28
CA LYS A 229 2.62 16.95 0.26
C LYS A 229 3.78 16.81 1.23
N LEU A 230 3.52 16.38 2.47
CA LEU A 230 4.57 16.07 3.45
C LEU A 230 5.52 14.99 2.93
N ALA A 231 4.98 14.06 2.15
CA ALA A 231 5.70 12.98 1.51
C ALA A 231 6.48 13.40 0.24
N GLY A 232 6.38 14.67 -0.17
CA GLY A 232 7.17 15.24 -1.26
C GLY A 232 6.49 15.24 -2.63
N PHE A 233 5.18 14.96 -2.72
CA PHE A 233 4.42 15.15 -3.96
C PHE A 233 4.22 16.64 -4.25
N THR A 234 4.31 17.03 -5.54
CA THR A 234 3.92 18.38 -5.98
C THR A 234 2.40 18.51 -6.12
N ASP A 235 1.91 19.75 -6.14
CA ASP A 235 0.49 20.02 -6.42
C ASP A 235 0.09 19.47 -7.80
N GLU A 236 0.95 19.56 -8.81
CA GLU A 236 0.63 19.00 -10.14
C GLU A 236 0.57 17.46 -10.13
N GLU A 237 1.41 16.79 -9.35
CA GLU A 237 1.37 15.33 -9.20
C GLU A 237 0.08 14.88 -8.52
N ILE A 238 -0.34 15.60 -7.46
CA ILE A 238 -1.60 15.33 -6.77
C ILE A 238 -2.78 15.59 -7.72
N GLU A 239 -2.77 16.67 -8.49
CA GLU A 239 -3.85 16.95 -9.45
C GLU A 239 -3.94 15.90 -10.56
N ARG A 240 -2.79 15.42 -11.06
CA ARG A 240 -2.76 14.31 -12.04
C ARG A 240 -3.37 13.03 -11.46
N LEU A 241 -3.03 12.71 -10.22
CA LEU A 241 -3.59 11.56 -9.51
C LEU A 241 -5.12 11.69 -9.35
N ILE A 242 -5.62 12.86 -8.95
CA ILE A 242 -7.07 13.10 -8.84
C ILE A 242 -7.77 12.92 -10.19
N LYS A 243 -7.15 13.40 -11.28
CA LYS A 243 -7.70 13.22 -12.64
C LYS A 243 -7.72 11.75 -13.07
N SER A 244 -6.73 10.95 -12.69
CA SER A 244 -6.69 9.53 -13.06
C SER A 244 -7.76 8.71 -12.31
N THR A 245 -8.03 9.02 -11.04
CA THR A 245 -9.07 8.33 -10.27
C THR A 245 -10.49 8.61 -10.79
N GLN A 246 -10.74 9.82 -11.31
CA GLN A 246 -12.01 10.20 -11.95
C GLN A 246 -12.25 9.48 -13.29
N ARG A 247 -11.19 9.19 -14.06
CA ARG A 247 -11.32 8.54 -15.38
C ARG A 247 -11.69 7.05 -15.30
N SER A 248 -11.36 6.40 -14.19
CA SER A 248 -11.62 4.96 -13.99
C SER A 248 -13.03 4.64 -13.47
N GLN A 249 -13.95 5.61 -13.39
CA GLN A 249 -15.36 5.38 -13.03
C GLN A 249 -16.20 4.76 -14.15
N VAL A 250 -15.62 4.49 -15.32
CA VAL A 250 -16.36 3.98 -16.48
C VAL A 250 -15.55 2.86 -17.14
N TYR A 251 -15.86 1.61 -16.80
CA TYR A 251 -16.18 0.50 -17.72
C TYR A 251 -16.72 -0.69 -16.92
#